data_AF-A0A0H3D9E9-F1
#
_entry.id   AF-A0A0H3D9E9-F1
#
_cell.length_a   1.000
_cell.length_b   1.000
_cell.length_c   1.000
_cell.angle_alpha   90.00
_cell.angle_beta   90.00
_cell.angle_gamma   90.00
#
_symmetry.space_group_name_H-M   'P 1'
#
loop_
_entity.id
_entity.type
_entity.pdbx_description
1 polymer ?
#
loop_
_entity_poly.entity_id
_entity_poly.type
_entity_poly.pdbx_seq_one_letter_code
_entity_poly.pdbx_strand_id
1 'polypeptide(L)' 'MLCRTSQSVAEVAARRRLPLGVARVLLSDLADRGLVAVHTTKRGNGNRPSMDLMKRILHGLSRL' A
#
# COMPACT_ATOMS: atom_id res chain seq x y z
N MET A 1 5.60 -5.48 24.27
CA MET A 1 4.89 -5.82 23.01
C MET A 1 3.67 -4.90 22.90
N LEU A 2 3.87 -3.64 22.48
CA LEU A 2 2.83 -2.60 22.51
C LEU A 2 2.12 -2.53 21.15
N CYS A 3 1.34 -3.54 20.83
CA CYS A 3 0.39 -3.48 19.73
C CYS A 3 -0.84 -2.68 20.17
N ARG A 4 -0.69 -1.36 20.38
CA ARG A 4 -1.85 -0.44 20.44
C ARG A 4 -2.37 -0.30 19.01
N THR A 5 -3.24 -1.23 18.65
CA THR A 5 -4.14 -1.28 17.47
C THR A 5 -3.65 -0.47 16.27
N SER A 6 -2.98 -1.13 15.32
CA SER A 6 -2.67 -0.53 14.01
C SER A 6 -3.98 -0.10 13.34
N GLN A 7 -4.14 1.19 13.07
CA GLN A 7 -5.31 1.74 12.38
C GLN A 7 -4.96 2.04 10.93
N SER A 8 -5.90 1.77 10.02
CA SER A 8 -5.71 2.12 8.60
C SER A 8 -5.71 3.63 8.40
N VAL A 9 -4.96 4.11 7.41
CA VAL A 9 -4.94 5.53 6.99
C VAL A 9 -6.36 6.03 6.67
N ALA A 10 -7.21 5.16 6.10
CA ALA A 10 -8.61 5.49 5.81
C ALA A 10 -9.46 5.70 7.08
N GLU A 11 -9.22 4.91 8.12
CA GLU A 11 -9.93 5.05 9.40
C GLU A 11 -9.50 6.33 10.12
N VAL A 12 -8.21 6.67 10.06
CA VAL A 12 -7.69 7.94 10.61
C VAL A 12 -8.30 9.13 9.87
N ALA A 13 -8.37 9.07 8.55
CA ALA A 13 -9.00 10.10 7.71
C ALA A 13 -10.49 10.27 8.06
N ALA A 14 -11.24 9.18 8.17
CA ALA A 14 -12.66 9.19 8.51
C ALA A 14 -12.92 9.75 9.92
N ARG A 15 -12.14 9.35 10.92
CA ARG A 15 -12.26 9.85 12.30
C ARG A 15 -11.93 11.33 12.44
N ARG A 16 -10.96 11.82 11.67
CA ARG A 16 -10.56 13.24 11.66
C ARG A 16 -11.33 14.07 10.64
N ARG A 17 -12.25 13.46 9.87
CA ARG A 17 -13.01 14.10 8.78
C ARG A 17 -12.10 14.81 7.76
N LEU A 18 -10.95 14.21 7.48
CA LEU A 18 -9.97 14.72 6.51
C LEU A 18 -10.07 13.95 5.19
N PRO A 19 -9.79 14.58 4.04
CA PRO A 19 -9.61 13.87 2.79
C PRO A 19 -8.46 12.84 2.91
N LEU A 20 -8.63 11.66 2.32
CA LEU A 20 -7.65 10.57 2.42
C LEU A 20 -6.25 10.97 1.96
N GLY A 21 -6.15 11.81 0.92
CA GLY A 21 -4.88 12.33 0.42
C GLY A 21 -4.16 13.20 1.45
N VAL A 22 -4.90 14.07 2.15
CA VAL A 22 -4.35 14.94 3.20
C VAL A 22 -3.88 14.11 4.39
N ALA A 23 -4.69 13.15 4.84
CA ALA A 23 -4.30 12.24 5.91
C ALA A 23 -3.03 11.43 5.56
N ARG A 24 -2.89 11.00 4.29
CA ARG A 24 -1.69 10.30 3.82
C ARG A 24 -0.45 11.19 3.87
N VAL A 25 -0.53 12.43 3.40
CA VAL A 25 0.62 13.37 3.42
C VAL A 25 1.05 13.69 4.85
N LEU A 26 0.10 13.97 5.75
CA LEU A 26 0.39 14.24 7.16
C LEU A 26 1.01 13.03 7.87
N LEU A 27 0.48 11.83 7.63
CA LEU A 27 1.04 10.61 8.22
C LEU A 27 2.40 10.27 7.63
N SER A 28 2.66 10.59 6.36
CA SER A 28 3.99 10.47 5.76
C SER A 28 5.00 11.39 6.44
N ASP A 29 4.67 12.67 6.67
CA ASP A 29 5.55 13.60 7.41
C ASP A 29 5.87 13.11 8.82
N LEU A 30 4.85 12.61 9.54
CA LEU A 30 5.04 12.05 10.87
C LEU A 30 5.88 10.75 10.87
N ALA A 31 5.79 9.95 9.80
CA ALA A 31 6.60 8.76 9.63
C ALA A 31 8.05 9.10 9.31
N ASP A 32 8.30 10.09 8.45
CA ASP A 32 9.63 10.58 8.10
C ASP A 32 10.35 11.15 9.34
N ARG A 33 9.59 11.73 10.27
CA ARG A 33 10.08 12.22 11.57
C ARG A 33 10.21 11.13 12.64
N GLY A 34 9.90 9.86 12.31
CA GLY A 34 10.00 8.73 13.22
C GLY A 34 8.95 8.70 14.34
N LEU A 35 7.91 9.53 14.25
CA LEU A 35 6.86 9.66 15.27
C LEU A 35 5.75 8.61 15.11
N VAL A 36 5.59 8.05 13.90
CA VAL A 36 4.58 7.03 13.59
C VAL A 36 5.18 5.93 12.71
N ALA A 37 4.91 4.67 13.06
CA ALA A 37 5.26 3.53 12.23
C ALA A 37 4.13 3.24 11.21
N VAL A 38 4.37 3.55 9.93
CA VAL A 38 3.43 3.22 8.86
C VAL A 38 3.61 1.78 8.44
N HIS A 39 2.69 0.93 8.89
CA HIS A 39 2.62 -0.46 8.46
C HIS A 39 1.91 -0.48 7.10
N THR A 40 2.69 -0.49 6.02
CA THR A 40 2.11 -0.87 4.73
C THR A 40 1.78 -2.36 4.80
N THR A 41 0.52 -2.68 5.08
CA THR A 41 -0.02 -3.95 4.60
C THR A 41 0.20 -3.92 3.11
N LYS A 42 1.10 -4.78 2.60
CA LYS A 42 1.37 -4.95 1.17
C LYS A 42 0.02 -4.98 0.44
N ARG A 43 -0.42 -3.83 -0.08
CA ARG A 43 -1.49 -3.76 -1.05
C ARG A 43 -0.95 -4.59 -2.20
N GLY A 44 -1.57 -5.75 -2.40
CA GLY A 44 -0.97 -6.90 -3.05
C GLY A 44 0.03 -6.56 -4.15
N ASN A 45 1.27 -6.98 -3.96
CA ASN A 45 2.14 -7.42 -5.05
C ASN A 45 1.57 -8.68 -5.76
N GLY A 46 0.25 -8.90 -5.68
CA GLY A 46 -0.48 -10.07 -6.15
C GLY A 46 -1.35 -9.79 -7.36
N ASN A 47 -1.26 -8.61 -7.98
CA ASN A 47 -1.88 -8.35 -9.27
C ASN A 47 -0.92 -7.77 -10.32
N ARG A 48 0.38 -7.80 -10.07
CA ARG A 48 1.35 -7.66 -11.16
C ARG A 48 1.72 -9.07 -11.56
N PRO A 49 1.20 -9.61 -12.68
CA PRO A 49 1.63 -10.93 -13.14
C PRO A 49 3.15 -10.90 -13.22
N SER A 50 3.81 -11.92 -12.67
CA SER A 50 5.27 -12.02 -12.71
C SER A 50 5.72 -11.83 -14.15
N MET A 51 6.82 -11.10 -14.38
CA MET A 51 7.40 -10.92 -15.72
C MET A 51 7.57 -12.25 -16.47
N ASP A 52 7.79 -13.33 -15.73
CA ASP A 52 7.84 -14.70 -16.23
C ASP A 52 6.53 -15.16 -16.90
N LEU A 53 5.38 -14.94 -16.25
CA LEU A 53 4.06 -15.26 -16.80
C LEU A 53 3.77 -14.45 -18.07
N MET A 54 4.10 -13.15 -18.07
CA MET A 54 3.93 -12.30 -19.24
C MET A 54 4.80 -12.75 -20.43
N LYS A 55 6.06 -13.12 -20.19
CA LYS A 55 6.95 -13.67 -21.22
C LYS A 55 6.42 -14.99 -21.79
N ARG A 56 5.86 -15.85 -20.94
CA ARG A 56 5.31 -17.15 -21.35
C ARG A 56 4.05 -17.00 -22.21
N ILE A 57 3.16 -16.06 -21.88
CA ILE A 57 1.99 -15.72 -22.71
C ILE A 57 2.43 -15.17 -24.06
N LEU A 58 3.39 -14.24 -24.09
CA LEU A 58 3.91 -13.66 -25.33
C LEU A 58 4.48 -14.74 -26.25
N HIS A 59 5.26 -15.68 -25.71
CA HIS A 59 5.77 -16.81 -26.47
C HIS A 59 4.68 -17.74 -27.00
N GLY A 60 3.59 -17.94 -26.24
CA GLY A 60 2.46 -18.75 -26.67
C GLY A 60 1.69 -18.13 -27.84
N LEU A 61 1.46 -16.81 -27.80
CA LEU A 61 0.78 -16.08 -28.89
C LEU A 61 1.62 -15.97 -30.17
N SER A 62 2.95 -15.91 -30.06
CA SER A 62 3.86 -15.82 -31.22
C SER A 62 4.08 -17.13 -31.96
N ARG A 63 3.48 -18.25 -31.50
CA ARG A 63 3.61 -19.58 -32.12
C ARG A 63 2.30 -20.10 -32.72
N LEU A 64 1.26 -19.27 -32.79
CA LEU A 64 0.12 -19.45 -33.69
C LEU A 64 0.33 -18.60 -34.95
#